data_AF-A0AAN8FQ68-F1
#
_entry.id   AF-A0AAN8FQ68-F1
#
_cell.length_a   1.000
_cell.length_b   1.000
_cell.length_c   1.000
_cell.angle_alpha   90.00
_cell.angle_beta   90.00
_cell.angle_gamma   90.00
#
_symmetry.space_group_name_H-M   'P 1'
#
loop_
_entity.id
_entity.type
_entity.pdbx_description
1 polymer ?
#
loop_
_entity_poly.entity_id
_entity_poly.type
_entity_poly.pdbx_seq_one_letter_code
_entity_poly.pdbx_strand_id
1 'polypeptide(L)'
;MSFGATVGNLTLLKKYRHHLVHVTESAFHADSLAASYPLSFKIDNPVEVYTGFDLLTYYKGASLLAMIAALMGEENFNKGVKRYLMKFSYGNARSQDLWDVLDTVTTQVKGPDGSNLSIKKFADQWTVQMGFPLVTVEAVNSSFFQITQSRYKKNPNSLEIEKYRNPEYGFKWDVPIWYQLDDEPVKLAWLRRDSPLHILANTERSTLVVNAERRGFYRQNYNEEGWRKITQQLISNHTIYSSHTITAIINDAFAAAAINRVDYITVLRLVERLKRKKRYMKKLLERDSHASYFWMSTGSYCPTDAEECITRSAKLFEEGVLSKCEPGTRASSCVELPVFERRPAYCYGIKEFGNQAYDK
;
A
#
# COMPACT_ATOMS: atom_id res chain seq x y z
N MET A 1 -26.06 -21.70 33.81
CA MET A 1 -25.80 -21.71 32.36
C MET A 1 -25.07 -20.44 31.99
N SER A 2 -23.74 -20.43 32.07
CA SER A 2 -22.90 -19.36 31.53
C SER A 2 -22.23 -19.90 30.26
N PHE A 3 -22.55 -19.35 29.11
CA PHE A 3 -21.72 -19.54 27.91
C PHE A 3 -20.83 -18.31 27.78
N GLY A 4 -19.55 -18.50 28.11
CA GLY A 4 -18.50 -17.52 27.83
C GLY A 4 -18.31 -17.41 26.32
N ALA A 5 -18.45 -16.20 25.79
CA ALA A 5 -18.11 -15.88 24.42
C ALA A 5 -16.58 -15.78 24.30
N THR A 6 -15.97 -16.81 23.73
CA THR A 6 -14.58 -16.78 23.31
C THR A 6 -14.40 -15.82 22.14
N VAL A 7 -13.38 -14.97 22.29
CA VAL A 7 -12.88 -13.95 21.36
C VAL A 7 -12.66 -14.55 19.96
N GLY A 8 -13.60 -14.31 19.06
CA GLY A 8 -13.46 -14.56 17.64
C GLY A 8 -13.53 -13.25 16.87
N ASN A 9 -12.45 -12.47 16.85
CA ASN A 9 -12.26 -11.41 15.84
C ASN A 9 -10.81 -10.89 15.79
N LEU A 10 -9.93 -11.72 15.23
CA LEU A 10 -8.60 -11.31 14.76
C LEU A 10 -8.30 -11.85 13.35
N THR A 11 -9.26 -12.54 12.74
CA THR A 11 -9.07 -13.43 11.58
C THR A 11 -9.47 -12.77 10.26
N LEU A 12 -10.48 -11.90 10.23
CA LEU A 12 -10.93 -11.28 8.99
C LEU A 12 -9.91 -10.26 8.45
N LEU A 13 -9.44 -9.32 9.27
CA LEU A 13 -8.42 -8.35 8.84
C LEU A 13 -7.07 -8.99 8.50
N LYS A 14 -6.67 -10.10 9.16
CA LYS A 14 -5.42 -10.80 8.81
C LYS A 14 -5.43 -11.39 7.39
N LYS A 15 -6.60 -11.84 6.90
CA LYS A 15 -6.73 -12.45 5.57
C LYS A 15 -6.66 -11.45 4.41
N TYR A 16 -7.01 -10.18 4.64
CA TYR A 16 -7.03 -9.13 3.61
C TYR A 16 -5.84 -8.15 3.66
N ARG A 17 -4.93 -8.28 4.63
CA ARG A 17 -3.82 -7.32 4.78
C ARG A 17 -2.81 -7.34 3.62
N HIS A 18 -2.49 -8.51 3.05
CA HIS A 18 -1.67 -8.57 1.82
C HIS A 18 -2.37 -7.89 0.64
N HIS A 19 -3.69 -8.06 0.51
CA HIS A 19 -4.47 -7.39 -0.52
C HIS A 19 -4.45 -5.87 -0.33
N LEU A 20 -4.55 -5.39 0.92
CA LEU A 20 -4.51 -3.97 1.22
C LEU A 20 -3.16 -3.33 0.88
N VAL A 21 -2.04 -4.04 1.03
CA VAL A 21 -0.72 -3.54 0.58
C VAL A 21 -0.70 -3.35 -0.93
N HIS A 22 -1.13 -4.35 -1.71
CA HIS A 22 -1.19 -4.24 -3.17
C HIS A 22 -2.12 -3.12 -3.66
N VAL A 23 -3.32 -3.03 -3.07
CA VAL A 23 -4.30 -1.97 -3.33
C VAL A 23 -3.66 -0.59 -3.07
N THR A 24 -3.00 -0.44 -1.92
CA THR A 24 -2.36 0.81 -1.53
C THR A 24 -1.19 1.19 -2.46
N GLU A 25 -0.34 0.24 -2.85
CA GLU A 25 0.74 0.52 -3.83
C GLU A 25 0.19 0.93 -5.20
N SER A 26 -0.88 0.29 -5.65
CA SER A 26 -1.54 0.62 -6.92
C SER A 26 -2.15 2.02 -6.88
N ALA A 27 -2.81 2.38 -5.76
CA ALA A 27 -3.29 3.73 -5.52
C ALA A 27 -2.16 4.76 -5.51
N PHE A 28 -1.04 4.48 -4.82
CA PHE A 28 0.11 5.38 -4.83
C PHE A 28 0.68 5.59 -6.23
N HIS A 29 0.72 4.54 -7.07
CA HIS A 29 1.19 4.69 -8.44
C HIS A 29 0.31 5.66 -9.23
N ALA A 30 -1.00 5.41 -9.28
CA ALA A 30 -1.95 6.23 -10.01
C ALA A 30 -1.98 7.68 -9.47
N ASP A 31 -1.99 7.84 -8.14
CA ASP A 31 -2.16 9.14 -7.49
C ASP A 31 -0.88 9.99 -7.46
N SER A 32 0.28 9.40 -7.80
CA SER A 32 1.56 10.11 -7.90
C SER A 32 1.75 10.87 -9.21
N LEU A 33 0.85 10.68 -10.17
CA LEU A 33 0.92 11.29 -11.49
C LEU A 33 0.28 12.68 -11.50
N ALA A 34 0.78 13.59 -12.35
CA ALA A 34 0.20 14.92 -12.52
C ALA A 34 -1.22 14.89 -13.12
N ALA A 35 -1.56 13.79 -13.81
CA ALA A 35 -2.89 13.52 -14.35
C ALA A 35 -3.87 12.90 -13.33
N SER A 36 -3.47 12.77 -12.06
CA SER A 36 -4.38 12.35 -10.99
C SER A 36 -5.51 13.36 -10.80
N TYR A 37 -6.50 12.99 -9.98
CA TYR A 37 -7.65 13.82 -9.64
C TYR A 37 -8.17 13.46 -8.22
N PRO A 38 -8.94 14.34 -7.57
CA PRO A 38 -9.48 14.11 -6.23
C PRO A 38 -10.47 12.93 -6.18
N LEU A 39 -10.65 12.29 -5.02
CA LEU A 39 -11.71 11.27 -4.86
C LEU A 39 -13.11 11.86 -4.98
N SER A 40 -13.28 13.10 -4.50
CA SER A 40 -14.53 13.85 -4.61
C SER A 40 -14.30 15.02 -5.55
N PHE A 41 -14.86 14.91 -6.76
CA PHE A 41 -14.75 15.93 -7.79
C PHE A 41 -16.10 16.15 -8.46
N LYS A 42 -16.30 17.36 -8.99
CA LYS A 42 -17.48 17.69 -9.77
C LYS A 42 -17.34 17.08 -11.17
N ILE A 43 -18.39 16.40 -11.63
CA ILE A 43 -18.52 15.92 -13.01
C ILE A 43 -19.14 17.04 -13.84
N ASP A 44 -18.39 17.58 -14.80
CA ASP A 44 -18.86 18.68 -15.66
C ASP A 44 -19.46 18.19 -16.98
N ASN A 45 -19.08 16.99 -17.45
CA ASN A 45 -19.61 16.39 -18.68
C ASN A 45 -19.83 14.88 -18.52
N PRO A 46 -20.67 14.23 -19.37
CA PRO A 46 -20.98 12.81 -19.24
C PRO A 46 -19.78 11.87 -19.39
N VAL A 47 -18.72 12.28 -20.09
CA VAL A 47 -17.52 11.44 -20.28
C VAL A 47 -16.71 11.33 -18.99
N GLU A 48 -16.68 12.40 -18.18
CA GLU A 48 -16.04 12.39 -16.85
C GLU A 48 -16.68 11.42 -15.85
N VAL A 49 -17.92 10.96 -16.10
CA VAL A 49 -18.54 9.92 -15.26
C VAL A 49 -17.66 8.68 -15.21
N TYR A 50 -17.08 8.27 -16.34
CA TYR A 50 -16.20 7.09 -16.42
C TYR A 50 -14.88 7.28 -15.67
N THR A 51 -14.42 8.53 -15.50
CA THR A 51 -13.25 8.84 -14.65
C THR A 51 -13.51 8.41 -13.20
N GLY A 52 -14.74 8.56 -12.70
CA GLY A 52 -15.12 8.09 -11.36
C GLY A 52 -15.17 6.57 -11.19
N PHE A 53 -15.05 5.79 -12.27
CA PHE A 53 -15.07 4.33 -12.26
C PHE A 53 -13.71 3.72 -12.61
N ASP A 54 -12.63 4.26 -12.05
CA ASP A 54 -11.28 3.75 -12.28
C ASP A 54 -10.62 3.14 -11.03
N LEU A 55 -9.43 2.56 -11.22
CA LEU A 55 -8.64 1.96 -10.15
C LEU A 55 -8.25 2.96 -9.05
N LEU A 56 -8.07 4.25 -9.36
CA LEU A 56 -7.72 5.26 -8.36
C LEU A 56 -8.89 5.41 -7.37
N THR A 57 -10.11 5.57 -7.87
CA THR A 57 -11.31 5.72 -7.03
C THR A 57 -11.48 4.52 -6.10
N TYR A 58 -11.39 3.29 -6.64
CA TYR A 58 -11.51 2.08 -5.84
C TYR A 58 -10.37 1.92 -4.83
N TYR A 59 -9.12 2.08 -5.26
CA TYR A 59 -7.97 1.74 -4.42
C TYR A 59 -7.62 2.84 -3.42
N LYS A 60 -7.60 4.12 -3.83
CA LYS A 60 -7.39 5.24 -2.89
C LYS A 60 -8.56 5.35 -1.91
N GLY A 61 -9.79 5.15 -2.38
CA GLY A 61 -10.97 5.12 -1.51
C GLY A 61 -10.88 4.02 -0.45
N ALA A 62 -10.51 2.79 -0.85
CA ALA A 62 -10.32 1.69 0.08
C ALA A 62 -9.18 1.94 1.08
N SER A 63 -8.04 2.48 0.63
CA SER A 63 -6.92 2.81 1.52
C SER A 63 -7.25 3.92 2.50
N LEU A 64 -8.00 4.95 2.08
CA LEU A 64 -8.48 6.01 2.98
C LEU A 64 -9.45 5.47 4.03
N LEU A 65 -10.41 4.64 3.64
CA LEU A 65 -11.33 4.00 4.59
C LEU A 65 -10.59 3.09 5.57
N ALA A 66 -9.56 2.36 5.11
CA ALA A 66 -8.73 1.55 5.99
C ALA A 66 -7.93 2.40 7.00
N MET A 67 -7.40 3.54 6.57
CA MET A 67 -6.72 4.50 7.46
C MET A 67 -7.69 5.09 8.49
N ILE A 68 -8.91 5.45 8.09
CA ILE A 68 -9.98 5.92 9.00
C ILE A 68 -10.36 4.82 10.00
N ALA A 69 -10.55 3.58 9.54
CA ALA A 69 -10.83 2.43 10.41
C ALA A 69 -9.70 2.18 11.42
N ALA A 70 -8.43 2.37 11.01
CA ALA A 70 -7.27 2.26 11.90
C ALA A 70 -7.21 3.38 12.95
N LEU A 71 -7.73 4.57 12.64
CA LEU A 71 -7.84 5.68 13.59
C LEU A 71 -8.96 5.48 14.61
N MET A 72 -10.16 5.16 14.15
CA MET A 72 -11.34 5.08 15.01
C MET A 72 -11.52 3.73 15.71
N GLY A 73 -10.81 2.70 15.25
CA GLY A 73 -10.98 1.32 15.69
C GLY A 73 -12.12 0.62 14.95
N GLU A 74 -11.97 -0.69 14.75
CA GLU A 74 -12.88 -1.53 13.96
C GLU A 74 -14.31 -1.52 14.52
N GLU A 75 -14.48 -1.51 15.84
CA GLU A 75 -15.81 -1.48 16.47
C GLU A 75 -16.57 -0.20 16.11
N ASN A 76 -15.95 0.97 16.28
CA ASN A 76 -16.56 2.25 15.94
C ASN A 76 -16.80 2.37 14.43
N PHE A 77 -15.84 1.91 13.61
CA PHE A 77 -15.98 1.92 12.15
C PHE A 77 -17.20 1.10 11.71
N ASN A 78 -17.32 -0.16 12.18
CA ASN A 78 -18.43 -1.04 11.85
C ASN A 78 -19.77 -0.46 12.35
N LYS A 79 -19.80 0.11 13.57
CA LYS A 79 -20.97 0.79 14.11
C LYS A 79 -21.38 2.00 13.25
N GLY A 80 -20.41 2.79 12.82
CA GLY A 80 -20.61 3.95 11.94
C GLY A 80 -21.16 3.55 10.57
N VAL A 81 -20.55 2.56 9.91
CA VAL A 81 -21.04 2.01 8.63
C VAL A 81 -22.47 1.49 8.78
N LYS A 82 -22.76 0.73 9.84
CA LYS A 82 -24.11 0.22 10.10
C LYS A 82 -25.14 1.36 10.24
N ARG A 83 -24.80 2.42 10.99
CA ARG A 83 -25.64 3.63 11.13
C ARG A 83 -25.84 4.35 9.81
N TYR A 84 -24.78 4.47 9.00
CA TYR A 84 -24.83 5.13 7.70
C TYR A 84 -25.80 4.40 6.77
N LEU A 85 -25.63 3.08 6.63
CA LEU A 85 -26.49 2.26 5.79
C LEU A 85 -27.96 2.33 6.22
N MET A 86 -28.24 2.27 7.53
CA MET A 86 -29.61 2.43 8.05
C MET A 86 -30.19 3.83 7.77
N LYS A 87 -29.41 4.88 8.02
CA LYS A 87 -29.87 6.28 7.89
C LYS A 87 -30.23 6.63 6.44
N PHE A 88 -29.46 6.13 5.49
CA PHE A 88 -29.63 6.42 4.05
C PHE A 88 -30.25 5.26 3.27
N SER A 89 -30.88 4.31 3.96
CA SER A 89 -31.59 3.18 3.34
C SER A 89 -32.64 3.69 2.36
N TYR A 90 -32.66 3.12 1.15
CA TYR A 90 -33.58 3.47 0.07
C TYR A 90 -33.51 4.93 -0.42
N GLY A 91 -32.43 5.65 -0.07
CA GLY A 91 -32.19 7.02 -0.52
C GLY A 91 -30.83 7.19 -1.19
N ASN A 92 -30.34 8.43 -1.19
CA ASN A 92 -29.06 8.82 -1.76
C ASN A 92 -28.20 9.48 -0.67
N ALA A 93 -26.89 9.49 -0.87
CA ALA A 93 -25.94 10.10 0.04
C ALA A 93 -24.79 10.76 -0.73
N ARG A 94 -24.16 11.75 -0.11
CA ARG A 94 -22.93 12.39 -0.54
C ARG A 94 -21.77 11.94 0.35
N SER A 95 -20.53 12.19 -0.07
CA SER A 95 -19.33 11.90 0.73
C SER A 95 -19.42 12.47 2.15
N GLN A 96 -19.94 13.70 2.27
CA GLN A 96 -20.10 14.38 3.55
C GLN A 96 -21.04 13.67 4.53
N ASP A 97 -22.07 13.01 4.01
CA ASP A 97 -23.04 12.28 4.83
C ASP A 97 -22.40 11.09 5.56
N LEU A 98 -21.46 10.41 4.90
CA LEU A 98 -20.68 9.34 5.53
C LEU A 98 -19.83 9.90 6.67
N TRP A 99 -19.09 10.98 6.41
CA TRP A 99 -18.21 11.57 7.42
C TRP A 99 -18.97 12.09 8.64
N ASP A 100 -20.12 12.72 8.42
CA ASP A 100 -21.00 13.19 9.50
C ASP A 100 -21.49 12.02 10.37
N VAL A 101 -21.84 10.88 9.76
CA VAL A 101 -22.23 9.68 10.52
C VAL A 101 -21.05 9.09 11.30
N LEU A 102 -19.86 9.02 10.70
CA LEU A 102 -18.66 8.51 11.38
C LEU A 102 -18.24 9.41 12.56
N ASP A 103 -18.42 10.72 12.46
CA ASP A 103 -18.18 11.64 13.59
C ASP A 103 -19.07 11.32 14.80
N THR A 104 -20.32 10.88 14.59
CA THR A 104 -21.22 10.51 15.71
C THR A 104 -20.76 9.31 16.54
N VAL A 105 -19.81 8.51 16.02
CA VAL A 105 -19.24 7.34 16.71
C VAL A 105 -17.77 7.54 17.06
N THR A 106 -17.14 8.63 16.61
CA THR A 106 -15.73 8.94 16.87
C THR A 106 -15.61 9.91 18.05
N THR A 107 -15.81 9.41 19.27
CA THR A 107 -15.89 10.27 20.47
C THR A 107 -14.65 10.22 21.37
N GLN A 108 -13.79 9.22 21.21
CA GLN A 108 -12.66 8.96 22.11
C GLN A 108 -11.29 9.04 21.43
N VAL A 109 -11.25 9.38 20.15
CA VAL A 109 -9.99 9.49 19.40
C VAL A 109 -9.55 10.94 19.38
N LYS A 110 -8.29 11.20 19.75
CA LYS A 110 -7.73 12.54 19.71
C LYS A 110 -7.23 12.90 18.31
N GLY A 111 -7.61 14.08 17.86
CA GLY A 111 -7.21 14.66 16.58
C GLY A 111 -5.89 15.43 16.65
N PRO A 112 -5.51 16.07 15.53
CA PRO A 112 -4.23 16.78 15.38
C PRO A 112 -3.99 17.93 16.37
N ASP A 113 -5.06 18.53 16.88
CA ASP A 113 -5.04 19.66 17.82
C ASP A 113 -5.24 19.23 19.28
N GLY A 114 -5.28 17.93 19.57
CA GLY A 114 -5.56 17.37 20.89
C GLY A 114 -7.05 17.38 21.28
N SER A 115 -7.92 17.96 20.43
CA SER A 115 -9.37 17.83 20.58
C SER A 115 -9.85 16.48 20.06
N ASN A 116 -11.16 16.22 20.06
CA ASN A 116 -11.69 14.99 19.48
C ASN A 116 -11.52 15.04 17.95
N LEU A 117 -11.09 13.92 17.36
CA LEU A 117 -10.88 13.79 15.93
C LEU A 117 -12.20 14.01 15.18
N SER A 118 -12.26 15.02 14.32
CA SER A 118 -13.30 15.13 13.30
C SER A 118 -12.87 14.37 12.05
N ILE A 119 -13.54 13.25 11.80
CA ILE A 119 -13.49 12.47 10.56
C ILE A 119 -13.88 13.34 9.37
N LYS A 120 -14.87 14.25 9.52
CA LYS A 120 -15.21 15.20 8.46
C LYS A 120 -14.02 16.04 8.04
N LYS A 121 -13.44 16.82 8.97
CA LYS A 121 -12.29 17.69 8.67
C LYS A 121 -11.08 16.91 8.20
N PHE A 122 -10.88 15.71 8.75
CA PHE A 122 -9.80 14.83 8.35
C PHE A 122 -10.01 14.35 6.91
N ALA A 123 -11.10 13.61 6.64
CA ALA A 123 -11.38 12.97 5.37
C ALA A 123 -11.48 13.98 4.22
N ASP A 124 -12.00 15.18 4.47
CA ASP A 124 -12.11 16.23 3.46
C ASP A 124 -10.75 16.56 2.83
N GLN A 125 -9.70 16.71 3.66
CA GLN A 125 -8.33 16.94 3.20
C GLN A 125 -7.81 15.82 2.29
N TRP A 126 -8.29 14.59 2.44
CA TRP A 126 -7.88 13.43 1.66
C TRP A 126 -8.75 13.19 0.42
N THR A 127 -9.97 13.75 0.38
CA THR A 127 -10.92 13.49 -0.70
C THR A 127 -11.03 14.61 -1.72
N VAL A 128 -10.90 15.89 -1.33
CA VAL A 128 -11.14 17.03 -2.24
C VAL A 128 -9.90 17.50 -3.00
N GLN A 129 -8.74 16.91 -2.72
CA GLN A 129 -7.51 17.12 -3.47
C GLN A 129 -6.89 15.78 -3.90
N MET A 130 -6.18 15.80 -5.02
CA MET A 130 -5.42 14.66 -5.51
C MET A 130 -4.07 14.51 -4.80
N GLY A 131 -3.41 13.39 -5.02
CA GLY A 131 -2.11 13.09 -4.45
C GLY A 131 -2.19 12.67 -2.98
N PHE A 132 -0.98 12.48 -2.43
CA PHE A 132 -0.74 12.04 -1.06
C PHE A 132 0.65 12.55 -0.61
N PRO A 133 0.92 12.57 0.71
CA PRO A 133 2.18 13.09 1.20
C PRO A 133 3.33 12.09 1.11
N LEU A 134 4.51 12.61 0.80
CA LEU A 134 5.81 12.08 1.20
C LEU A 134 6.15 12.66 2.58
N VAL A 135 6.23 11.79 3.57
CA VAL A 135 6.65 12.12 4.93
C VAL A 135 8.14 11.90 5.06
N THR A 136 8.89 12.96 5.35
CA THR A 136 10.36 12.92 5.48
C THR A 136 10.75 13.00 6.95
N VAL A 137 11.60 12.09 7.39
CA VAL A 137 12.13 12.04 8.76
C VAL A 137 13.62 12.36 8.74
N GLU A 138 14.02 13.34 9.54
CA GLU A 138 15.41 13.81 9.65
C GLU A 138 15.80 13.99 11.12
N ALA A 139 17.00 13.57 11.50
CA ALA A 139 17.60 13.94 12.77
C ALA A 139 18.19 15.35 12.64
N VAL A 140 17.54 16.36 13.23
CA VAL A 140 18.02 17.76 13.18
C VAL A 140 19.11 18.01 14.23
N ASN A 141 19.08 17.25 15.32
CA ASN A 141 20.12 17.20 16.35
C ASN A 141 20.09 15.84 17.06
N SER A 142 20.91 15.68 18.11
CA SER A 142 21.04 14.44 18.89
C SER A 142 19.81 14.07 19.74
N SER A 143 18.82 14.96 19.89
CA SER A 143 17.73 14.86 20.87
C SER A 143 16.33 14.70 20.28
N PHE A 144 16.13 15.02 18.99
CA PHE A 144 14.84 14.77 18.33
C PHE A 144 14.94 14.51 16.84
N PHE A 145 14.00 13.70 16.35
CA PHE A 145 13.67 13.58 14.93
C PHE A 145 12.64 14.63 14.56
N GLN A 146 12.88 15.36 13.47
CA GLN A 146 11.92 16.23 12.81
C GLN A 146 11.24 15.48 11.67
N ILE A 147 9.93 15.57 11.62
CA ILE A 147 9.10 14.96 10.60
C ILE A 147 8.39 16.06 9.84
N THR A 148 8.54 16.07 8.52
CA THR A 148 7.94 17.05 7.61
C THR A 148 7.15 16.35 6.50
N GLN A 149 6.35 17.10 5.75
CA GLN A 149 5.61 16.58 4.60
C GLN A 149 5.82 17.44 3.35
N SER A 150 5.73 16.77 2.20
CA SER A 150 5.57 17.39 0.88
C SER A 150 4.68 16.48 0.03
N ARG A 151 4.09 16.95 -1.06
CA ARG A 151 3.36 16.05 -1.98
C ARG A 151 4.32 15.08 -2.65
N TYR A 152 4.00 13.79 -2.64
CA TYR A 152 4.71 12.81 -3.47
C TYR A 152 4.23 12.94 -4.92
N LYS A 153 5.17 13.15 -5.85
CA LYS A 153 4.90 13.29 -7.28
C LYS A 153 6.02 12.63 -8.08
N LYS A 154 5.67 11.67 -8.94
CA LYS A 154 6.65 10.85 -9.67
C LYS A 154 7.51 11.67 -10.63
N ASN A 155 6.92 12.67 -11.27
CA ASN A 155 7.65 13.67 -12.05
C ASN A 155 7.33 15.06 -11.49
N PRO A 156 8.23 15.67 -10.71
CA PRO A 156 8.02 17.00 -10.12
C PRO A 156 7.68 18.09 -11.15
N ASN A 157 8.21 17.97 -12.37
CA ASN A 157 8.11 18.98 -13.43
C ASN A 157 6.83 18.88 -14.26
N SER A 158 6.07 17.78 -14.17
CA SER A 158 4.83 17.63 -14.94
C SER A 158 3.73 18.51 -14.37
N LEU A 159 3.10 19.36 -15.18
CA LEU A 159 1.99 20.20 -14.71
C LEU A 159 0.71 19.39 -14.48
N GLU A 160 0.04 19.68 -13.38
CA GLU A 160 -1.29 19.19 -13.05
C GLU A 160 -2.34 19.66 -14.07
N ILE A 161 -3.40 18.84 -14.22
CA ILE A 161 -4.64 19.28 -14.87
C ILE A 161 -5.11 20.57 -14.21
N GLU A 162 -5.37 21.60 -15.02
CA GLU A 162 -5.68 22.97 -14.57
C GLU A 162 -6.79 23.01 -13.50
N LYS A 163 -7.87 22.24 -13.71
CA LYS A 163 -9.00 22.06 -12.78
C LYS A 163 -8.59 21.67 -11.36
N TYR A 164 -7.47 20.98 -11.19
CA TYR A 164 -7.01 20.43 -9.89
C TYR A 164 -5.67 21.01 -9.42
N ARG A 165 -5.13 22.03 -10.12
CA ARG A 165 -3.80 22.58 -9.85
C ARG A 165 -3.73 23.37 -8.53
N ASN A 166 -4.83 24.00 -8.13
CA ASN A 166 -4.92 24.87 -6.96
C ASN A 166 -5.90 24.27 -5.93
N PRO A 167 -5.51 23.22 -5.18
CA PRO A 167 -6.39 22.60 -4.20
C PRO A 167 -6.57 23.51 -2.98
N GLU A 168 -7.74 23.40 -2.33
CA GLU A 168 -8.09 24.14 -1.11
C GLU A 168 -7.05 23.99 0.00
N TYR A 169 -6.44 22.80 0.12
CA TYR A 169 -5.50 22.47 1.18
C TYR A 169 -4.03 22.53 0.75
N GLY A 170 -3.74 23.08 -0.44
CA GLY A 170 -2.37 23.32 -0.91
C GLY A 170 -1.50 22.05 -1.00
N PHE A 171 -2.09 20.88 -1.22
CA PHE A 171 -1.42 19.57 -1.17
C PHE A 171 -0.71 19.29 0.16
N LYS A 172 -1.37 19.65 1.26
CA LYS A 172 -0.96 19.28 2.62
C LYS A 172 -2.11 18.57 3.33
N TRP A 173 -1.76 17.68 4.25
CA TRP A 173 -2.69 16.88 5.03
C TRP A 173 -2.32 16.89 6.51
N ASP A 174 -3.30 16.78 7.39
CA ASP A 174 -3.04 16.34 8.76
C ASP A 174 -2.80 14.83 8.70
N VAL A 175 -1.54 14.40 8.89
CA VAL A 175 -1.13 13.01 8.66
C VAL A 175 -1.02 12.27 10.00
N PRO A 176 -1.74 11.16 10.18
CA PRO A 176 -1.57 10.29 11.33
C PRO A 176 -0.29 9.46 11.14
N ILE A 177 0.72 9.74 11.97
CA ILE A 177 2.01 9.09 11.95
C ILE A 177 2.00 7.93 12.94
N TRP A 178 1.77 6.71 12.43
CA TRP A 178 2.07 5.51 13.19
C TRP A 178 3.57 5.25 13.14
N TYR A 179 4.26 5.39 14.25
CA TYR A 179 5.71 5.24 14.32
C TYR A 179 6.14 4.20 15.34
N GLN A 180 7.32 3.64 15.10
CA GLN A 180 8.00 2.71 15.97
C GLN A 180 9.42 3.23 16.20
N LEU A 181 9.76 3.49 17.45
CA LEU A 181 11.11 3.87 17.88
C LEU A 181 11.79 2.59 18.37
N ASP A 182 12.83 2.15 17.67
CA ASP A 182 13.54 0.90 17.99
C ASP A 182 12.57 -0.29 18.13
N ASP A 183 12.59 -1.01 19.26
CA ASP A 183 11.72 -2.14 19.59
C ASP A 183 10.48 -1.76 20.41
N GLU A 184 10.23 -0.46 20.61
CA GLU A 184 9.06 0.01 21.33
C GLU A 184 7.75 -0.35 20.59
N PRO A 185 6.61 -0.42 21.29
CA PRO A 185 5.31 -0.56 20.64
C PRO A 185 5.02 0.58 19.67
N VAL A 186 4.26 0.27 18.61
CA VAL A 186 3.79 1.28 17.65
C VAL A 186 2.95 2.34 18.36
N LYS A 187 3.34 3.60 18.21
CA LYS A 187 2.66 4.79 18.74
C LYS A 187 2.03 5.59 17.60
N LEU A 188 1.07 6.45 17.94
CA LEU A 188 0.43 7.38 17.00
C LEU A 188 0.76 8.82 17.41
N ALA A 189 1.21 9.63 16.46
CA ALA A 189 1.34 11.08 16.58
C ALA A 189 0.73 11.77 15.35
N TRP A 190 0.48 13.07 15.44
CA TRP A 190 -0.08 13.85 14.34
C TRP A 190 0.95 14.80 13.75
N LEU A 191 1.21 14.65 12.44
CA LEU A 191 1.91 15.66 11.65
C LEU A 191 0.87 16.64 11.10
N ARG A 192 0.85 17.86 11.65
CA ARG A 192 -0.08 18.90 11.21
C ARG A 192 0.32 19.45 9.84
N ARG A 193 -0.65 19.96 9.08
CA ARG A 193 -0.42 20.54 7.74
C ARG A 193 0.73 21.56 7.69
N ASP A 194 0.73 22.49 8.63
CA ASP A 194 1.60 23.68 8.58
C ASP A 194 2.68 23.69 9.65
N SER A 195 2.95 22.55 10.29
CA SER A 195 3.97 22.49 11.35
C SER A 195 4.69 21.14 11.36
N PRO A 196 6.03 21.15 11.51
CA PRO A 196 6.77 19.91 11.68
C PRO A 196 6.38 19.20 12.97
N LEU A 197 6.45 17.87 12.96
CA LEU A 197 6.30 17.03 14.15
C LEU A 197 7.68 16.68 14.69
N HIS A 198 7.88 16.82 16.00
CA HIS A 198 9.12 16.47 16.68
C HIS A 198 8.91 15.24 17.56
N ILE A 199 9.76 14.21 17.39
CA ILE A 199 9.78 13.01 18.22
C ILE A 199 11.07 13.01 19.03
N LEU A 200 10.95 13.10 20.36
CA LEU A 200 12.08 13.08 21.28
C LEU A 200 12.72 11.69 21.30
N ALA A 201 14.02 11.62 20.99
CA ALA A 201 14.81 10.40 21.00
C ALA A 201 16.30 10.73 20.92
N ASN A 202 17.16 9.84 21.41
CA ASN A 202 18.59 9.93 21.13
C ASN A 202 18.83 9.54 19.66
N THR A 203 18.85 10.52 18.77
CA THR A 203 18.87 10.26 17.33
C THR A 203 20.17 9.60 16.85
N GLU A 204 21.26 9.71 17.62
CA GLU A 204 22.54 9.07 17.29
C GLU A 204 22.44 7.55 17.41
N ARG A 205 21.68 7.05 18.38
CA ARG A 205 21.55 5.62 18.71
C ARG A 205 20.24 4.99 18.25
N SER A 206 19.16 5.75 18.24
CA SER A 206 17.83 5.24 17.93
C SER A 206 17.53 5.24 16.44
N THR A 207 16.66 4.31 16.06
CA THR A 207 16.09 4.17 14.72
C THR A 207 14.59 4.45 14.81
N LEU A 208 14.14 5.48 14.09
CA LEU A 208 12.73 5.80 13.98
C LEU A 208 12.19 5.29 12.63
N VAL A 209 11.17 4.43 12.67
CA VAL A 209 10.41 4.02 11.49
C VAL A 209 9.00 4.59 11.60
N VAL A 210 8.58 5.35 10.59
CA VAL A 210 7.19 5.83 10.45
C VAL A 210 6.38 4.88 9.57
N ASN A 211 5.07 5.12 9.49
CA ASN A 211 4.08 4.30 8.78
C ASN A 211 4.13 2.80 9.15
N ALA A 212 4.36 2.50 10.43
CA ALA A 212 4.38 1.14 10.93
C ALA A 212 3.04 0.44 10.63
N GLU A 213 3.12 -0.85 10.25
CA GLU A 213 2.00 -1.66 9.76
C GLU A 213 1.35 -1.16 8.45
N ARG A 214 1.91 -0.16 7.75
CA ARG A 214 1.34 0.45 6.53
C ARG A 214 -0.11 0.94 6.74
N ARG A 215 -0.39 1.53 7.91
CA ARG A 215 -1.72 2.02 8.30
C ARG A 215 -2.11 3.33 7.62
N GLY A 216 -1.13 4.16 7.26
CA GLY A 216 -1.35 5.46 6.65
C GLY A 216 -1.20 5.45 5.14
N PHE A 217 -2.04 6.24 4.46
CA PHE A 217 -1.96 6.49 3.02
C PHE A 217 -0.92 7.56 2.70
N TYR A 218 0.34 7.29 3.00
CA TYR A 218 1.47 8.15 2.68
C TYR A 218 2.73 7.33 2.47
N ARG A 219 3.71 7.90 1.75
CA ARG A 219 5.04 7.29 1.61
C ARG A 219 6.01 7.91 2.59
N GLN A 220 6.96 7.12 3.07
CA GLN A 220 8.01 7.58 3.98
C GLN A 220 9.35 7.82 3.26
N ASN A 221 10.12 8.78 3.74
CA ASN A 221 11.48 9.04 3.32
C ASN A 221 12.36 9.38 4.52
N TYR A 222 13.65 9.09 4.38
CA TYR A 222 14.68 9.40 5.35
C TYR A 222 15.89 9.97 4.61
N ASN A 223 16.77 10.67 5.32
CA ASN A 223 18.10 10.97 4.80
C ASN A 223 18.96 9.69 4.72
N GLU A 224 20.16 9.80 4.13
CA GLU A 224 21.06 8.65 3.96
C GLU A 224 21.39 7.95 5.29
N GLU A 225 21.60 8.72 6.36
CA GLU A 225 21.86 8.17 7.69
C GLU A 225 20.67 7.38 8.24
N GLY A 226 19.45 7.92 8.12
CA GLY A 226 18.22 7.24 8.55
C GLY A 226 18.02 5.92 7.80
N TRP A 227 18.17 5.94 6.47
CA TRP A 227 18.13 4.71 5.67
C TRP A 227 19.21 3.70 6.08
N ARG A 228 20.42 4.17 6.39
CA ARG A 228 21.51 3.31 6.89
C ARG A 228 21.17 2.67 8.24
N LYS A 229 20.60 3.42 9.19
CA LYS A 229 20.17 2.91 10.50
C LYS A 229 19.06 1.88 10.38
N ILE A 230 18.03 2.17 9.58
CA ILE A 230 16.97 1.21 9.26
C ILE A 230 17.53 -0.07 8.64
N THR A 231 18.46 0.06 7.69
CA THR A 231 19.14 -1.08 7.07
C THR A 231 19.88 -1.91 8.11
N GLN A 232 20.63 -1.27 9.01
CA GLN A 232 21.35 -1.95 10.08
C GLN A 232 20.40 -2.67 11.05
N GLN A 233 19.29 -2.03 11.42
CA GLN A 233 18.28 -2.61 12.29
C GLN A 233 17.63 -3.86 11.66
N LEU A 234 17.31 -3.81 10.37
CA LEU A 234 16.74 -4.96 9.65
C LEU A 234 17.73 -6.15 9.56
N ILE A 235 19.04 -5.85 9.45
CA ILE A 235 20.10 -6.85 9.41
C ILE A 235 20.36 -7.45 10.79
N SER A 236 20.35 -6.62 11.84
CA SER A 236 20.58 -7.08 13.21
C SER A 236 19.39 -7.89 13.70
N ASN A 237 18.18 -7.33 13.59
CA ASN A 237 16.95 -7.94 14.04
C ASN A 237 15.73 -7.41 13.28
N HIS A 238 15.37 -8.02 12.15
CA HIS A 238 14.15 -7.65 11.40
C HIS A 238 12.85 -8.04 12.12
N THR A 239 12.86 -8.97 13.08
CA THR A 239 11.60 -9.48 13.65
C THR A 239 10.90 -8.47 14.57
N ILE A 240 11.56 -7.35 14.88
CA ILE A 240 10.93 -6.22 15.58
C ILE A 240 9.91 -5.49 14.71
N TYR A 241 10.03 -5.62 13.38
CA TYR A 241 9.10 -5.04 12.41
C TYR A 241 8.25 -6.16 11.80
N SER A 242 6.97 -5.88 11.58
CA SER A 242 6.13 -6.81 10.84
C SER A 242 6.50 -6.87 9.37
N SER A 243 6.02 -7.91 8.68
CA SER A 243 6.15 -8.04 7.22
C SER A 243 5.61 -6.81 6.49
N HIS A 244 4.50 -6.22 6.94
CA HIS A 244 3.91 -5.03 6.30
C HIS A 244 4.82 -3.81 6.43
N THR A 245 5.40 -3.58 7.62
CA THR A 245 6.36 -2.50 7.85
C THR A 245 7.59 -2.68 6.98
N ILE A 246 8.15 -3.89 6.92
CA ILE A 246 9.32 -4.19 6.09
C ILE A 246 9.03 -3.97 4.60
N THR A 247 7.89 -4.46 4.11
CA THR A 247 7.47 -4.26 2.71
C THR A 247 7.27 -2.77 2.40
N ALA A 248 6.64 -2.01 3.31
CA ALA A 248 6.48 -0.57 3.16
C ALA A 248 7.82 0.18 3.11
N ILE A 249 8.78 -0.17 3.99
CA ILE A 249 10.14 0.38 3.99
C ILE A 249 10.80 0.19 2.61
N ILE A 250 10.74 -1.02 2.06
CA ILE A 250 11.39 -1.34 0.78
C ILE A 250 10.67 -0.61 -0.37
N ASN A 251 9.34 -0.69 -0.44
CA ASN A 251 8.55 0.02 -1.46
C ASN A 251 8.82 1.52 -1.46
N ASP A 252 8.85 2.13 -0.28
CA ASP A 252 9.03 3.57 -0.17
C ASP A 252 10.47 4.00 -0.42
N ALA A 253 11.47 3.15 -0.12
CA ALA A 253 12.86 3.41 -0.51
C ALA A 253 13.02 3.51 -2.04
N PHE A 254 12.43 2.57 -2.79
CA PHE A 254 12.42 2.64 -4.26
C PHE A 254 11.62 3.83 -4.80
N ALA A 255 10.48 4.13 -4.18
CA ALA A 255 9.67 5.28 -4.55
C ALA A 255 10.42 6.61 -4.33
N ALA A 256 11.10 6.75 -3.19
CA ALA A 256 11.95 7.90 -2.89
C ALA A 256 13.13 7.99 -3.88
N ALA A 257 13.75 6.87 -4.26
CA ALA A 257 14.81 6.87 -5.27
C ALA A 257 14.31 7.30 -6.65
N ALA A 258 13.11 6.87 -7.04
CA ALA A 258 12.50 7.22 -8.33
C ALA A 258 12.25 8.73 -8.49
N ILE A 259 12.26 9.50 -7.41
CA ILE A 259 12.11 10.97 -7.40
C ILE A 259 13.38 11.68 -6.88
N ASN A 260 14.54 11.02 -6.94
CA ASN A 260 15.85 11.55 -6.54
C ASN A 260 15.92 12.03 -5.08
N ARG A 261 15.16 11.41 -4.16
CA ARG A 261 15.23 11.72 -2.71
C ARG A 261 16.22 10.85 -1.95
N VAL A 262 16.56 9.69 -2.50
CA VAL A 262 17.62 8.80 -1.99
C VAL A 262 18.32 8.16 -3.18
N ASP A 263 19.63 7.91 -3.06
CA ASP A 263 20.38 7.29 -4.13
C ASP A 263 20.03 5.79 -4.28
N TYR A 264 19.96 5.30 -5.52
CA TYR A 264 19.66 3.89 -5.81
C TYR A 264 20.68 2.95 -5.17
N ILE A 265 21.94 3.33 -4.99
CA ILE A 265 22.96 2.52 -4.31
C ILE A 265 22.54 2.25 -2.87
N THR A 266 21.97 3.23 -2.16
CA THR A 266 21.48 3.04 -0.78
C THR A 266 20.33 2.04 -0.75
N VAL A 267 19.39 2.13 -1.70
CA VAL A 267 18.25 1.21 -1.82
C VAL A 267 18.69 -0.21 -2.20
N LEU A 268 19.61 -0.34 -3.16
CA LEU A 268 20.12 -1.64 -3.60
C LEU A 268 20.94 -2.32 -2.50
N ARG A 269 21.74 -1.56 -1.73
CA ARG A 269 22.45 -2.09 -0.54
C ARG A 269 21.49 -2.60 0.53
N LEU A 270 20.37 -1.91 0.76
CA LEU A 270 19.32 -2.36 1.68
C LEU A 270 18.80 -3.75 1.24
N VAL A 271 18.40 -3.90 -0.02
CA VAL A 271 17.86 -5.16 -0.56
C VAL A 271 18.90 -6.28 -0.58
N GLU A 272 20.14 -5.98 -1.00
CA GLU A 272 21.22 -6.96 -1.06
C GLU A 272 21.53 -7.54 0.33
N ARG A 273 21.65 -6.69 1.34
CA ARG A 273 21.95 -7.12 2.71
C ARG A 273 20.81 -7.92 3.33
N LEU A 274 19.56 -7.58 3.00
CA LEU A 274 18.37 -8.34 3.39
C LEU A 274 18.34 -9.74 2.74
N LYS A 275 18.72 -9.86 1.46
CA LYS A 275 18.78 -11.14 0.74
C LYS A 275 19.76 -12.14 1.40
N ARG A 276 20.89 -11.64 1.93
CA ARG A 276 21.94 -12.48 2.54
C ARG A 276 21.54 -13.03 3.93
N LYS A 277 20.54 -12.45 4.61
CA LYS A 277 20.08 -12.91 5.93
C LYS A 277 18.65 -13.49 5.88
N LYS A 278 18.56 -14.82 6.00
CA LYS A 278 17.37 -15.67 6.20
C LYS A 278 16.50 -16.01 4.97
N ARG A 279 16.09 -17.28 4.94
CA ARG A 279 15.11 -17.90 4.01
C ARG A 279 13.73 -17.21 4.01
N TYR A 280 13.35 -16.54 5.11
CA TYR A 280 12.09 -15.81 5.23
C TYR A 280 12.08 -14.48 4.46
N MET A 281 13.16 -13.69 4.54
CA MET A 281 13.28 -12.44 3.78
C MET A 281 13.42 -12.71 2.29
N LYS A 282 14.09 -13.80 1.90
CA LYS A 282 14.09 -14.29 0.52
C LYS A 282 12.67 -14.57 0.02
N LYS A 283 11.87 -15.33 0.78
CA LYS A 283 10.45 -15.58 0.46
C LYS A 283 9.59 -14.31 0.48
N LEU A 284 9.84 -13.37 1.39
CA LEU A 284 9.10 -12.10 1.46
C LEU A 284 9.40 -11.21 0.25
N LEU A 285 10.68 -11.06 -0.13
CA LEU A 285 11.10 -10.30 -1.32
C LEU A 285 10.66 -10.97 -2.63
N GLU A 286 10.58 -12.31 -2.65
CA GLU A 286 10.07 -13.09 -3.78
C GLU A 286 8.54 -13.04 -3.89
N ARG A 287 7.81 -12.92 -2.76
CA ARG A 287 6.34 -13.04 -2.69
C ARG A 287 5.60 -11.70 -2.55
N ASP A 288 6.17 -10.72 -1.83
CA ASP A 288 5.62 -9.38 -1.63
C ASP A 288 6.41 -8.35 -2.47
N SER A 289 5.89 -8.10 -3.68
CA SER A 289 5.69 -6.77 -4.27
C SER A 289 6.86 -5.84 -4.68
N HIS A 290 8.05 -6.34 -5.01
CA HIS A 290 8.91 -5.67 -6.03
C HIS A 290 9.05 -6.52 -7.28
N ALA A 291 9.18 -7.82 -7.05
CA ALA A 291 8.94 -8.86 -8.02
C ALA A 291 7.61 -8.62 -8.77
N SER A 292 6.48 -8.35 -8.12
CA SER A 292 5.22 -8.22 -8.86
C SER A 292 5.16 -6.99 -9.78
N TYR A 293 5.76 -5.84 -9.43
CA TYR A 293 5.78 -4.68 -10.34
C TYR A 293 6.78 -4.89 -11.48
N PHE A 294 7.96 -5.46 -11.21
CA PHE A 294 8.93 -5.82 -12.24
C PHE A 294 8.37 -6.93 -13.16
N TRP A 295 7.90 -8.06 -12.62
CA TRP A 295 7.34 -9.20 -13.35
C TRP A 295 5.99 -8.92 -14.03
N MET A 296 5.10 -8.10 -13.44
CA MET A 296 3.90 -7.64 -14.17
C MET A 296 4.27 -6.66 -15.27
N SER A 297 5.31 -5.83 -15.10
CA SER A 297 5.79 -4.93 -16.17
C SER A 297 6.55 -5.66 -17.27
N THR A 298 7.22 -6.79 -16.96
CA THR A 298 7.90 -7.65 -17.94
C THR A 298 7.04 -8.82 -18.43
N GLY A 299 5.81 -8.97 -17.92
CA GLY A 299 4.91 -10.08 -18.24
C GLY A 299 5.45 -11.49 -17.93
N SER A 300 6.49 -11.61 -17.09
CA SER A 300 7.20 -12.87 -16.87
C SER A 300 6.67 -13.62 -15.64
N TYR A 301 6.27 -14.88 -15.80
CA TYR A 301 5.75 -15.70 -14.69
C TYR A 301 6.86 -16.35 -13.84
N CYS A 302 8.02 -16.56 -14.44
CA CYS A 302 9.25 -16.96 -13.77
C CYS A 302 10.17 -15.73 -13.59
N PRO A 303 11.02 -15.71 -12.56
CA PRO A 303 12.08 -14.73 -12.48
C PRO A 303 12.97 -14.79 -13.73
N THR A 304 13.46 -13.64 -14.22
CA THR A 304 14.45 -13.56 -15.30
C THR A 304 15.62 -14.48 -14.96
N ASP A 305 15.96 -15.34 -15.92
CA ASP A 305 17.03 -16.34 -15.85
C ASP A 305 16.81 -17.52 -14.90
N ALA A 306 15.57 -17.72 -14.41
CA ALA A 306 15.20 -18.94 -13.69
C ALA A 306 14.87 -20.08 -14.67
N GLU A 307 15.90 -20.61 -15.34
CA GLU A 307 15.79 -21.71 -16.31
C GLU A 307 15.02 -22.90 -15.72
N GLU A 308 15.30 -23.27 -14.47
CA GLU A 308 14.57 -24.32 -13.75
C GLU A 308 13.05 -24.07 -13.67
N CYS A 309 12.63 -22.82 -13.45
CA CYS A 309 11.21 -22.45 -13.37
C CYS A 309 10.54 -22.54 -14.74
N ILE A 310 11.21 -22.07 -15.79
CA ILE A 310 10.72 -22.09 -17.16
C ILE A 310 10.57 -23.55 -17.62
N THR A 311 11.62 -24.35 -17.47
CA THR A 311 11.63 -25.77 -17.84
C THR A 311 10.58 -26.55 -17.08
N ARG A 312 10.42 -26.30 -15.76
CA ARG A 312 9.35 -26.94 -14.97
C ARG A 312 7.96 -26.55 -15.47
N SER A 313 7.75 -25.28 -15.82
CA SER A 313 6.45 -24.80 -16.31
C SER A 313 6.12 -25.40 -17.68
N ALA A 314 7.09 -25.44 -18.59
CA ALA A 314 6.94 -26.09 -19.89
C ALA A 314 6.63 -27.59 -19.72
N LYS A 315 7.35 -28.29 -18.84
CA LYS A 315 7.08 -29.70 -18.55
C LYS A 315 5.66 -29.95 -18.00
N LEU A 316 5.16 -29.07 -17.13
CA LEU A 316 3.77 -29.14 -16.65
C LEU A 316 2.78 -29.00 -17.81
N PHE A 317 3.04 -28.14 -18.78
CA PHE A 317 2.21 -28.03 -19.98
C PHE A 317 2.27 -29.28 -20.86
N GLU A 318 3.44 -29.87 -21.02
CA GLU A 318 3.59 -31.13 -21.76
C GLU A 318 2.78 -32.26 -21.13
N GLU A 319 2.96 -32.49 -19.83
CA GLU A 319 2.31 -33.58 -19.08
C GLU A 319 0.81 -33.35 -18.85
N GLY A 320 0.41 -32.09 -18.66
CA GLY A 320 -0.95 -31.71 -18.30
C GLY A 320 -1.83 -31.30 -19.48
N VAL A 321 -1.26 -30.94 -20.63
CA VAL A 321 -1.97 -30.40 -21.80
C VAL A 321 -1.59 -31.10 -23.10
N LEU A 322 -0.31 -31.15 -23.48
CA LEU A 322 0.09 -31.72 -24.79
C LEU A 322 -0.12 -33.23 -24.88
N SER A 323 0.29 -33.97 -23.85
CA SER A 323 0.16 -35.42 -23.76
C SER A 323 -1.25 -35.88 -23.37
N LYS A 324 -2.14 -34.94 -23.07
CA LYS A 324 -3.55 -35.17 -22.71
C LYS A 324 -4.46 -34.57 -23.78
N CYS A 325 -5.75 -34.87 -23.74
CA CYS A 325 -6.75 -34.31 -24.66
C CYS A 325 -6.55 -34.68 -26.14
N GLU A 326 -7.46 -35.50 -26.67
CA GLU A 326 -7.55 -35.75 -28.12
C GLU A 326 -8.13 -34.53 -28.85
N PRO A 327 -7.85 -34.36 -30.16
CA PRO A 327 -8.45 -33.30 -30.96
C PRO A 327 -9.99 -33.27 -30.83
N GLY A 328 -10.54 -32.09 -30.55
CA GLY A 328 -11.99 -31.91 -30.37
C GLY A 328 -12.53 -32.20 -28.96
N THR A 329 -11.70 -32.65 -28.03
CA THR A 329 -12.09 -32.79 -26.61
C THR A 329 -12.06 -31.43 -25.89
N ARG A 330 -12.99 -31.21 -24.94
CA ARG A 330 -12.95 -30.01 -24.12
C ARG A 330 -11.76 -30.07 -23.17
N ALA A 331 -10.94 -29.02 -23.14
CA ALA A 331 -9.82 -28.94 -22.20
C ALA A 331 -10.23 -29.19 -20.74
N SER A 332 -11.44 -28.76 -20.33
CA SER A 332 -11.98 -28.99 -18.99
C SER A 332 -12.16 -30.47 -18.60
N SER A 333 -12.22 -31.39 -19.55
CA SER A 333 -12.42 -32.83 -19.29
C SER A 333 -11.14 -33.65 -19.25
N CYS A 334 -9.99 -33.09 -19.62
CA CYS A 334 -8.76 -33.87 -19.82
C CYS A 334 -7.48 -33.14 -19.41
N VAL A 335 -7.51 -31.81 -19.22
CA VAL A 335 -6.35 -31.05 -18.73
C VAL A 335 -6.23 -31.20 -17.21
N GLU A 336 -5.09 -31.70 -16.77
CA GLU A 336 -4.74 -31.87 -15.36
C GLU A 336 -3.69 -30.85 -14.95
N LEU A 337 -4.10 -29.58 -14.84
CA LEU A 337 -3.25 -28.50 -14.33
C LEU A 337 -3.91 -27.76 -13.16
N PRO A 338 -3.22 -27.66 -12.00
CA PRO A 338 -3.64 -26.79 -10.91
C PRO A 338 -3.83 -25.36 -11.41
N VAL A 339 -4.91 -24.70 -10.97
CA VAL A 339 -5.32 -23.38 -11.49
C VAL A 339 -4.20 -22.34 -11.44
N PHE A 340 -3.39 -22.34 -10.38
CA PHE A 340 -2.27 -21.39 -10.21
C PHE A 340 -1.11 -21.62 -11.18
N GLU A 341 -0.93 -22.84 -11.66
CA GLU A 341 0.18 -23.23 -12.56
C GLU A 341 -0.21 -23.09 -14.04
N ARG A 342 -1.50 -22.90 -14.36
CA ARG A 342 -1.95 -22.79 -15.76
C ARG A 342 -1.29 -21.62 -16.48
N ARG A 343 -1.30 -20.42 -15.91
CA ARG A 343 -0.69 -19.25 -16.57
C ARG A 343 0.79 -19.44 -16.94
N PRO A 344 1.69 -19.81 -15.99
CA PRO A 344 3.08 -20.08 -16.33
C PRO A 344 3.22 -21.27 -17.30
N ALA A 345 2.48 -22.36 -17.08
CA ALA A 345 2.59 -23.56 -17.91
C ALA A 345 2.21 -23.28 -19.36
N TYR A 346 1.07 -22.64 -19.63
CA TYR A 346 0.65 -22.32 -21.00
C TYR A 346 1.60 -21.33 -21.67
N CYS A 347 2.04 -20.30 -20.96
CA CYS A 347 2.95 -19.30 -21.52
C CYS A 347 4.29 -19.91 -21.93
N TYR A 348 4.93 -20.66 -21.03
CA TYR A 348 6.24 -21.25 -21.29
C TYR A 348 6.15 -22.52 -22.15
N GLY A 349 5.08 -23.29 -22.04
CA GLY A 349 4.83 -24.46 -22.88
C GLY A 349 4.64 -24.10 -24.35
N ILE A 350 3.81 -23.09 -24.67
CA ILE A 350 3.67 -22.61 -26.06
C ILE A 350 5.01 -22.09 -26.58
N LYS A 351 5.77 -21.36 -25.75
CA LYS A 351 7.09 -20.85 -26.13
C LYS A 351 8.08 -21.99 -26.43
N GLU A 352 8.05 -23.07 -25.67
CA GLU A 352 8.96 -24.21 -25.79
C GLU A 352 8.59 -25.14 -26.97
N PHE A 353 7.29 -25.47 -27.11
CA PHE A 353 6.81 -26.50 -28.03
C PHE A 353 6.23 -25.94 -29.35
N GLY A 354 6.19 -24.62 -29.52
CA GLY A 354 5.90 -23.95 -30.78
C GLY A 354 4.46 -24.15 -31.29
N ASN A 355 4.31 -24.19 -32.63
CA ASN A 355 3.01 -24.13 -33.28
C ASN A 355 2.06 -25.26 -32.87
N GLN A 356 2.55 -26.48 -32.68
CA GLN A 356 1.72 -27.61 -32.25
C GLN A 356 1.08 -27.37 -30.88
N ALA A 357 1.79 -26.70 -29.97
CA ALA A 357 1.27 -26.32 -28.66
C ALA A 357 0.35 -25.11 -28.70
N TYR A 358 0.53 -24.22 -29.67
CA TYR A 358 -0.33 -23.06 -29.88
C TYR A 358 -1.68 -23.46 -30.51
N ASP A 359 -1.65 -24.39 -31.46
CA ASP A 359 -2.82 -24.86 -32.20
C ASP A 359 -3.74 -25.75 -31.33
N LYS A 360 -3.19 -26.36 -30.28
CA LYS A 360 -3.90 -27.19 -29.31
C LYS A 360 -4.49 -26.36 -28.18
#